data_AF-V5GPP9-F1
#
_entry.id   AF-V5GPP9-F1
#
_cell.length_a   1.000
_cell.length_b   1.000
_cell.length_c   1.000
_cell.angle_alpha   90.00
_cell.angle_beta   90.00
_cell.angle_gamma   90.00
#
_symmetry.space_group_name_H-M   'P 1'
#
loop_
_entity.id
_entity.type
_entity.pdbx_description
1 polymer ?
#
loop_
_entity_poly.entity_id
_entity_poly.type
_entity_poly.pdbx_seq_one_letter_code
_entity_poly.pdbx_strand_id
1 'polypeptide(L)'
;MEVVRLENRPEGAKFEDVRELVSGARGKTVYETGDIDAGIWSAGITVGLIHDIPSCKELCANIERDAVKHIERLSSIVAHKGSATAGREAKL
;
A
#
# COMPACT_ATOMS: atom_id res chain seq x y z
N MET A 1 -17.97 10.55 8.65
CA MET A 1 -18.56 9.40 7.94
C MET A 1 -19.71 8.82 8.74
N GLU A 2 -20.89 8.70 8.12
CA GLU A 2 -22.12 8.27 8.82
C GLU A 2 -22.07 6.79 9.27
N VAL A 3 -21.52 5.90 8.44
CA VAL A 3 -21.34 4.47 8.78
C VAL A 3 -20.60 4.31 10.11
N VAL A 4 -19.47 5.00 10.26
CA VAL A 4 -18.64 4.99 11.47
C VAL A 4 -19.43 5.47 12.69
N ARG A 5 -20.29 6.48 12.53
CA ARG A 5 -21.15 6.97 13.62
C ARG A 5 -22.15 5.88 14.07
N LEU A 6 -22.76 5.20 13.10
CA LEU A 6 -23.75 4.15 13.37
C LEU A 6 -23.10 2.93 14.04
N GLU A 7 -21.92 2.50 13.57
CA GLU A 7 -21.17 1.35 14.11
C GLU A 7 -20.64 1.61 15.53
N ASN A 8 -20.29 2.85 15.88
CA ASN A 8 -19.79 3.23 17.20
C ASN A 8 -20.89 3.42 18.26
N ARG A 9 -22.17 3.14 17.95
CA ARG A 9 -23.24 3.18 18.95
C ARG A 9 -22.97 2.14 20.05
N PRO A 10 -23.31 2.41 21.33
CA PRO A 10 -23.06 1.48 22.44
C PRO A 10 -23.63 0.07 22.24
N GLU A 11 -24.78 -0.03 21.56
CA GLU A 11 -25.46 -1.27 21.20
C GLU A 11 -24.93 -1.93 19.91
N GLY A 12 -23.99 -1.28 19.21
CA GLY A 12 -23.52 -1.64 17.88
C GLY A 12 -24.51 -1.27 16.76
N ALA A 13 -24.16 -1.60 15.53
CA ALA A 13 -25.05 -1.51 14.37
C ALA A 13 -25.32 -2.90 13.80
N LYS A 14 -26.54 -3.12 13.32
CA LYS A 14 -26.86 -4.26 12.45
C LYS A 14 -26.53 -3.89 11.01
N PHE A 15 -26.40 -4.90 10.15
CA PHE A 15 -26.14 -4.66 8.74
C PHE A 15 -27.25 -3.84 8.09
N GLU A 16 -28.50 -4.06 8.49
CA GLU A 16 -29.67 -3.31 8.00
C GLU A 16 -29.54 -1.79 8.26
N ASP A 17 -28.85 -1.39 9.34
CA ASP A 17 -28.65 0.03 9.70
C ASP A 17 -27.67 0.74 8.75
N VAL A 18 -26.75 -0.01 8.12
CA VAL A 18 -25.70 0.55 7.25
C VAL A 18 -25.85 0.17 5.79
N ARG A 19 -26.74 -0.78 5.45
CA ARG A 19 -26.91 -1.38 4.12
C ARG A 19 -26.96 -0.37 2.99
N GLU A 20 -27.78 0.67 3.14
CA GLU A 20 -27.95 1.71 2.11
C GLU A 20 -26.69 2.58 1.97
N LEU A 21 -25.96 2.81 3.06
CA LEU A 21 -24.73 3.61 3.11
C LEU A 21 -23.53 2.88 2.51
N VAL A 22 -23.44 1.57 2.70
CA VAL A 22 -22.36 0.71 2.17
C VAL A 22 -22.70 0.05 0.84
N SER A 23 -23.78 0.50 0.18
CA SER A 23 -24.23 -0.06 -1.09
C SER A 23 -23.19 0.17 -2.19
N GLY A 24 -22.88 -0.89 -2.96
CA GLY A 24 -21.94 -0.79 -4.08
C GLY A 24 -22.40 0.19 -5.17
N ALA A 25 -23.71 0.44 -5.29
CA ALA A 25 -24.25 1.45 -6.18
C ALA A 25 -23.80 2.88 -5.80
N ARG A 26 -23.79 3.23 -4.51
CA ARG A 26 -23.20 4.49 -4.02
C ARG A 26 -21.68 4.50 -4.11
N GLY A 27 -21.04 3.36 -3.86
CA GLY A 27 -19.59 3.25 -4.02
C GLY A 27 -19.13 3.51 -5.46
N LYS A 28 -19.91 3.06 -6.45
CA LYS A 28 -19.62 3.28 -7.88
C LYS A 28 -19.56 4.75 -8.25
N THR A 29 -20.47 5.58 -7.70
CA THR A 29 -20.54 7.00 -8.06
C THR A 29 -19.29 7.77 -7.66
N VAL A 30 -18.58 7.34 -6.60
CA VAL A 30 -17.29 7.94 -6.19
C VAL A 30 -16.28 7.92 -7.34
N TYR A 31 -16.17 6.80 -8.05
CA TYR A 31 -15.24 6.66 -9.17
C TYR A 31 -15.70 7.42 -10.43
N GLU A 32 -17.01 7.63 -10.60
CA GLU A 32 -17.58 8.30 -11.76
C GLU A 32 -17.57 9.82 -11.65
N THR A 33 -17.87 10.36 -10.45
CA THR A 33 -17.99 11.80 -10.23
C THR A 33 -16.75 12.42 -9.58
N GLY A 34 -15.92 11.61 -8.92
CA GLY A 34 -14.80 12.08 -8.11
C GLY A 34 -15.21 12.64 -6.75
N ASP A 35 -16.49 12.56 -6.37
CA ASP A 35 -16.96 12.94 -5.04
C ASP A 35 -16.65 11.82 -4.04
N ILE A 36 -15.60 12.02 -3.23
CA ILE A 36 -15.11 11.05 -2.25
C ILE A 36 -16.09 10.80 -1.08
N ASP A 37 -17.09 11.66 -0.90
CA ASP A 37 -18.09 11.56 0.15
C ASP A 37 -19.41 10.95 -0.34
N ALA A 38 -19.54 10.66 -1.65
CA ALA A 38 -20.76 10.12 -2.24
C ALA A 38 -21.12 8.70 -1.76
N GLY A 39 -20.11 7.93 -1.34
CA GLY A 39 -20.28 6.56 -0.88
C GLY A 39 -18.99 5.95 -0.32
N ILE A 40 -19.08 4.70 0.13
CA ILE A 40 -17.91 3.93 0.58
C ILE A 40 -17.15 3.40 -0.65
N TRP A 41 -15.84 3.61 -0.65
CA TRP A 41 -14.91 3.17 -1.69
C TRP A 41 -13.67 2.53 -1.06
N SER A 42 -12.98 1.69 -1.83
CA SER A 42 -11.91 0.84 -1.32
C SER A 42 -10.54 1.47 -1.56
N ALA A 43 -9.77 1.66 -0.50
CA ALA A 43 -8.36 2.03 -0.58
C ALA A 43 -7.57 1.30 0.53
N GLY A 44 -6.52 0.58 0.14
CA GLY A 44 -5.61 -0.06 1.09
C GLY A 44 -4.59 0.95 1.65
N ILE A 45 -3.98 0.62 2.79
CA ILE A 45 -2.95 1.47 3.44
C ILE A 45 -1.78 1.81 2.51
N THR A 46 -1.49 0.96 1.52
CA THR A 46 -0.45 1.17 0.51
C THR A 46 -0.63 2.45 -0.30
N VAL A 47 -1.85 3.03 -0.36
CA VAL A 47 -2.10 4.31 -1.03
C VAL A 47 -1.22 5.43 -0.47
N GLY A 48 -0.85 5.38 0.82
CA GLY A 48 0.07 6.34 1.43
C GLY A 48 1.49 6.31 0.88
N LEU A 49 1.86 5.28 0.12
CA LEU A 49 3.16 5.11 -0.56
C LEU A 49 3.10 5.48 -2.05
N ILE A 50 1.92 5.82 -2.59
CA ILE A 50 1.73 6.17 -3.99
C ILE A 50 1.82 7.69 -4.14
N HIS A 51 2.77 8.15 -4.96
CA HIS A 51 3.07 9.58 -5.12
C HIS A 51 3.07 10.04 -6.59
N ASP A 52 2.76 9.13 -7.51
CA ASP A 52 2.70 9.36 -8.95
C ASP A 52 1.54 8.57 -9.59
N ILE A 53 1.26 8.85 -10.85
CA ILE A 53 0.19 8.21 -11.64
C ILE A 53 0.75 7.80 -13.01
N PRO A 54 1.64 6.78 -13.07
CA PRO A 54 2.20 6.29 -14.33
C PRO A 54 1.18 5.49 -15.14
N SER A 55 1.47 5.25 -16.42
CA SER A 55 0.73 4.22 -17.17
C SER A 55 0.98 2.83 -16.58
N CYS A 56 0.07 1.87 -16.80
CA CYS A 56 0.26 0.49 -16.34
C CYS A 56 1.58 -0.13 -16.84
N LYS A 57 2.00 0.22 -18.06
CA LYS A 57 3.26 -0.25 -18.64
C LYS A 57 4.47 0.28 -17.86
N GLU A 58 4.48 1.58 -17.59
CA GLU A 58 5.55 2.23 -16.83
C GLU A 58 5.59 1.75 -15.39
N LEU A 59 4.43 1.58 -14.75
CA LEU A 59 4.33 1.05 -13.39
C LEU A 59 4.99 -0.32 -13.27
N CYS A 60 4.65 -1.26 -14.15
CA CYS A 60 5.24 -2.60 -14.13
C CYS A 60 6.75 -2.57 -14.37
N ALA A 61 7.22 -1.78 -15.34
CA ALA A 61 8.65 -1.62 -15.62
C ALA A 61 9.40 -0.98 -14.44
N ASN A 62 8.76 -0.04 -13.73
CA ASN A 62 9.31 0.59 -12.54
C ASN A 62 9.47 -0.42 -11.40
N ILE A 63 8.43 -1.22 -11.14
CA ILE A 63 8.45 -2.26 -10.10
C ILE A 63 9.57 -3.28 -10.36
N GLU A 64 9.69 -3.77 -11.60
CA GLU A 64 10.74 -4.73 -11.98
C GLU A 64 12.15 -4.15 -11.74
N ARG A 65 12.40 -2.96 -12.29
CA ARG A 65 13.69 -2.27 -12.14
C ARG A 65 14.04 -2.02 -10.68
N ASP A 66 13.08 -1.53 -9.89
CA ASP A 66 13.33 -1.20 -8.50
C ASP A 66 13.58 -2.47 -7.67
N ALA A 67 12.87 -3.57 -7.95
CA ALA A 67 13.13 -4.87 -7.34
C ALA A 67 14.57 -5.35 -7.61
N VAL A 68 15.02 -5.32 -8.87
CA VAL A 68 16.40 -5.70 -9.24
C VAL A 68 17.42 -4.83 -8.50
N LYS A 69 17.26 -3.51 -8.55
CA LYS A 69 18.12 -2.55 -7.85
C LYS A 69 18.21 -2.83 -6.34
N HIS A 70 17.09 -3.16 -5.70
CA HIS A 70 17.06 -3.48 -4.28
C HIS A 70 17.75 -4.81 -3.96
N ILE A 71 17.55 -5.84 -4.78
CA ILE A 71 18.20 -7.15 -4.65
C ILE A 71 19.72 -7.02 -4.79
N GLU A 72 20.21 -6.29 -5.80
CA GLU A 72 21.63 -6.04 -6.01
C GLU A 72 22.27 -5.30 -4.83
N ARG A 73 21.61 -4.24 -4.37
CA ARG A 73 22.06 -3.46 -3.21
C ARG A 73 22.18 -4.34 -1.96
N LEU A 74 21.16 -5.14 -1.66
CA LEU A 74 21.16 -6.03 -0.49
C LEU A 74 22.23 -7.12 -0.61
N SER A 75 22.40 -7.70 -1.81
CA SER A 75 23.43 -8.70 -2.09
C SER A 75 24.84 -8.15 -1.84
N SER A 76 25.10 -6.90 -2.24
CA SER A 76 26.40 -6.24 -2.02
C SER A 76 26.75 -6.09 -0.53
N ILE A 77 25.75 -5.80 0.32
CA ILE A 77 25.92 -5.63 1.76
C ILE A 77 26.29 -6.97 2.42
N VAL A 78 25.66 -8.06 1.98
CA VAL A 78 25.95 -9.41 2.50
C VAL A 78 27.34 -9.89 2.06
N ALA A 79 27.71 -9.67 0.79
CA ALA A 79 29.01 -10.07 0.26
C ALA A 79 30.19 -9.37 0.95
N HIS A 80 30.03 -8.09 1.33
CA HIS A 80 31.08 -7.33 2.02
C HIS A 80 31.38 -7.84 3.44
N LYS A 81 30.40 -8.48 4.10
CA LYS A 81 30.60 -9.07 5.44
C LYS A 81 31.49 -10.31 5.42
N GLY A 82 31.65 -10.96 4.26
CA GLY A 82 32.53 -12.12 4.06
C GLY A 82 34.01 -11.78 3.86
N SER A 83 34.36 -10.55 3.46
CA SER A 83 35.76 -10.17 3.19
C SER A 83 36.50 -9.61 4.41
N ALA A 84 35.79 -9.08 5.41
CA ALA A 84 36.41 -8.46 6.60
C ALA A 84 37.09 -9.46 7.55
N THR A 85 36.89 -10.78 7.35
CA THR A 85 37.46 -11.84 8.21
C THR A 85 38.68 -12.52 7.57
N ALA A 86 39.05 -12.18 6.34
CA ALA A 86 40.19 -12.78 5.65
C ALA A 86 41.37 -11.80 5.63
N GLY A 87 42.34 -12.03 6.51
CA GLY A 87 43.70 -11.49 6.37
C GLY A 87 44.01 -10.23 7.19
N ARG A 88 44.19 -10.39 8.50
CA ARG A 88 45.24 -9.65 9.21
C ARG A 88 46.40 -10.62 9.39
N GLU A 89 47.33 -10.63 8.43
CA GLU A 89 48.62 -11.30 8.63
C GLU A 89 49.37 -10.60 9.75
N ALA A 90 49.59 -11.32 10.85
CA ALA A 90 50.46 -10.89 11.92
C ALA A 90 51.90 -10.91 11.41
N LYS A 91 52.46 -9.72 11.12
CA LYS A 91 53.90 -9.57 10.94
C LYS A 91 54.59 -9.85 12.28
N LEU A 92 55.23 -11.00 12.36
CA LEU A 92 56.39 -11.26 13.22
C LEU A 92 57.62 -11.34 12.32
#